data_AF-A0A7V0Z2V7-F1
#
_entry.id   AF-A0A7V0Z2V7-F1
#
_cell.length_a   1.000
_cell.length_b   1.000
_cell.length_c   1.000
_cell.angle_alpha   90.00
_cell.angle_beta   90.00
_cell.angle_gamma   90.00
#
_symmetry.space_group_name_H-M   'P 1'
#
loop_
_entity.id
_entity.type
_entity.pdbx_description
1 polymer ?
#
loop_
_entity_poly.entity_id
_entity_poly.type
_entity_poly.pdbx_seq_one_letter_code
_entity_poly.pdbx_strand_id
1 'polypeptide(L)'
;MIGPEFKEKSQYKNWIKRLAFLGIFSFFLFGLVFFFLFNPKPIKSPEPEKSIEPESQYQIVEGVIKPKTSLYQSLREKNVPHSWIDIIVSKLKPFLNFRELRGGAYRLITTLKGDFLEFIFEKSPKEIFKIEKREGEYIVQKEEVLLHRELVRVSGEIRSSLYEAMKGAGEEDILTLSFADILAWEIDFYQDLREGDRFQLVVEKLYREGKFVQYGPIHALEYQNENRRIRGFLYKNSYYNEQGLALRKPFLKAPLRFDRISSRFSHARRHPILGGIRPHFGVDYAAPEGTPVWAVADGKVVFAGEREGYGKLVILQHRNGYQTYYGHLLRYGPGIRKGKRVSQKEIIGYVGSTGLATGPHLDYRVSKDGQFLNPLKVVFPPGIPLRKEELGEFFKKRDEMLAWFL
;
A
#
# COMPACT_ATOMS: atom_id res chain seq x y z
N MET A 1 68.43 37.99 -69.94
CA MET A 1 67.71 36.71 -70.12
C MET A 1 66.24 36.95 -69.81
N ILE A 2 65.38 36.66 -70.80
CA ILE A 2 64.02 36.07 -70.71
C ILE A 2 62.97 36.79 -69.81
N GLY A 3 61.90 37.33 -70.42
CA GLY A 3 60.69 37.89 -69.76
C GLY A 3 59.65 36.82 -69.37
N PRO A 4 58.32 37.08 -69.43
CA PRO A 4 57.56 38.34 -69.36
C PRO A 4 56.28 38.27 -68.45
N GLU A 5 55.53 39.38 -68.42
CA GLU A 5 54.07 39.56 -68.15
C GLU A 5 53.45 39.09 -66.82
N PHE A 6 52.69 39.98 -66.15
CA PHE A 6 51.28 39.70 -65.81
C PHE A 6 50.47 40.99 -65.62
N LYS A 7 49.35 41.05 -66.35
CA LYS A 7 48.31 42.10 -66.34
C LYS A 7 47.49 42.06 -65.05
N GLU A 8 47.20 43.23 -64.48
CA GLU A 8 46.04 43.40 -63.60
C GLU A 8 45.39 44.78 -63.83
N LYS A 9 44.06 44.80 -63.70
CA LYS A 9 43.12 45.94 -63.76
C LYS A 9 42.63 46.37 -65.14
N SER A 10 41.63 45.63 -65.64
CA SER A 10 40.44 46.23 -66.28
C SER A 10 39.41 45.15 -66.61
N GLN A 11 38.51 44.81 -65.67
CA GLN A 11 37.27 44.10 -66.05
C GLN A 11 36.09 44.19 -65.06
N TYR A 12 35.94 45.32 -64.34
CA TYR A 12 34.76 45.59 -63.51
C TYR A 12 33.51 46.03 -64.32
N LYS A 13 33.35 45.56 -65.57
CA LYS A 13 32.24 46.01 -66.44
C LYS A 13 31.57 44.95 -67.32
N ASN A 14 31.92 43.67 -67.18
CA ASN A 14 31.32 42.58 -68.00
C ASN A 14 30.63 41.45 -67.22
N TRP A 15 30.49 41.53 -65.89
CA TRP A 15 29.78 40.50 -65.11
C TRP A 15 28.27 40.79 -64.95
N ILE A 16 27.84 42.05 -65.05
CA ILE A 16 26.43 42.45 -64.87
C ILE A 16 25.57 42.24 -66.14
N LYS A 17 26.18 41.98 -67.31
CA LYS A 17 25.44 41.77 -68.57
C LYS A 17 25.23 40.31 -68.99
N ARG A 18 25.68 39.31 -68.20
CA ARG A 18 25.46 37.88 -68.50
C ARG A 18 24.49 37.15 -67.56
N LEU A 19 23.90 37.84 -66.58
CA LEU A 19 22.82 37.31 -65.73
C LEU A 19 21.41 37.73 -66.17
N ALA A 20 21.29 38.50 -67.27
CA ALA A 20 20.01 39.03 -67.76
C ALA A 20 19.41 38.28 -68.97
N PHE A 21 19.93 37.11 -69.34
CA PHE A 21 19.40 36.32 -70.48
C PHE A 21 19.01 34.87 -70.14
N LEU A 22 18.80 34.58 -68.86
CA LEU A 22 18.18 33.34 -68.36
C LEU A 22 16.90 33.64 -67.58
N GLY A 23 16.20 34.73 -67.95
CA GLY A 23 15.04 35.26 -67.26
C GLY A 23 13.72 35.23 -68.03
N ILE A 24 13.63 34.57 -69.20
CA ILE A 24 12.41 34.62 -70.04
C ILE A 24 11.88 33.23 -70.48
N PHE A 25 12.53 32.12 -70.11
CA PHE A 25 12.00 30.77 -70.34
C PHE A 25 11.91 29.92 -69.06
N SER A 26 11.61 30.57 -67.93
CA SER A 26 11.30 29.90 -66.65
C SER A 26 10.08 30.54 -65.95
N PHE A 27 9.19 31.16 -66.73
CA PHE A 27 7.92 31.70 -66.20
C PHE A 27 6.66 31.05 -66.80
N PHE A 28 6.80 30.14 -67.76
CA PHE A 28 5.68 29.38 -68.32
C PHE A 28 5.63 27.89 -67.90
N LEU A 29 6.67 27.38 -67.23
CA LEU A 29 6.64 26.03 -66.64
C LEU A 29 6.43 26.01 -65.11
N PHE A 30 6.42 27.18 -64.47
CA PHE A 30 6.04 27.30 -63.05
C PHE A 30 4.54 27.64 -62.85
N GLY A 31 3.84 28.04 -63.92
CA GLY A 31 2.39 28.27 -63.89
C GLY A 31 1.53 27.00 -64.06
N LEU A 32 2.10 25.91 -64.58
CA LEU A 32 1.37 24.66 -64.85
C LEU A 32 1.57 23.58 -63.77
N VAL A 33 2.62 23.70 -62.94
CA VAL A 33 2.79 22.88 -61.72
C VAL A 33 2.08 23.52 -60.52
N PHE A 34 1.85 24.83 -60.52
CA PHE A 34 1.08 25.50 -59.45
C PHE A 34 -0.44 25.34 -59.60
N PHE A 35 -0.94 25.05 -60.81
CA PHE A 35 -2.38 24.82 -61.05
C PHE A 35 -2.85 23.38 -60.74
N PHE A 36 -1.92 22.42 -60.61
CA PHE A 36 -2.24 21.05 -60.19
C PHE A 36 -1.94 20.75 -58.72
N LEU A 37 -1.24 21.66 -58.02
CA LEU A 37 -1.00 21.56 -56.56
C LEU A 37 -2.02 22.37 -55.73
N PHE A 38 -2.82 23.26 -56.35
CA PHE A 38 -3.84 24.09 -55.68
C PHE A 38 -5.24 23.97 -56.32
N ASN A 39 -5.59 22.79 -56.83
CA ASN A 39 -6.98 22.44 -57.03
C ASN A 39 -7.43 21.60 -55.82
N PRO A 40 -8.05 22.18 -54.78
CA PRO A 40 -8.77 21.36 -53.84
C PRO A 40 -9.84 20.61 -54.65
N LYS A 41 -9.87 19.27 -54.54
CA LYS A 41 -11.09 18.53 -54.87
C LYS A 41 -12.26 19.29 -54.26
N PRO A 42 -13.41 19.46 -54.93
CA PRO A 42 -14.58 20.06 -54.29
C PRO A 42 -14.72 19.35 -52.95
N ILE A 43 -14.57 20.13 -51.87
CA ILE A 43 -14.83 19.67 -50.53
C ILE A 43 -16.26 19.14 -50.66
N LYS A 44 -16.44 17.82 -50.60
CA LYS A 44 -17.74 17.29 -50.25
C LYS A 44 -18.09 18.07 -49.00
N SER A 45 -19.11 18.92 -49.07
CA SER A 45 -19.71 19.53 -47.90
C SER A 45 -19.67 18.45 -46.82
N PRO A 46 -19.08 18.71 -45.64
CA PRO A 46 -19.08 17.70 -44.60
C PRO A 46 -20.50 17.17 -44.55
N GLU A 47 -20.63 15.86 -44.80
CA GLU A 47 -21.88 15.13 -44.56
C GLU A 47 -22.35 15.65 -43.22
N PRO A 48 -23.57 16.24 -43.13
CA PRO A 48 -23.95 17.06 -41.99
C PRO A 48 -23.51 16.34 -40.74
N GLU A 49 -22.50 16.93 -40.09
CA GLU A 49 -21.89 16.40 -38.88
C GLU A 49 -23.07 16.07 -38.00
N LYS A 50 -23.27 14.76 -37.73
CA LYS A 50 -24.47 14.22 -37.08
C LYS A 50 -24.82 15.19 -35.97
N SER A 51 -25.83 16.01 -36.23
CA SER A 51 -26.17 17.13 -35.37
C SER A 51 -26.32 16.56 -33.99
N ILE A 52 -25.53 17.07 -33.04
CA ILE A 52 -25.67 16.76 -31.63
C ILE A 52 -27.16 16.86 -31.33
N GLU A 53 -27.78 15.70 -31.09
CA GLU A 53 -29.19 15.63 -30.75
C GLU A 53 -29.41 16.55 -29.53
N PRO A 54 -30.52 17.30 -29.52
CA PRO A 54 -30.74 18.42 -28.61
C PRO A 54 -30.60 17.94 -27.17
N GLU A 55 -30.03 18.77 -26.28
CA GLU A 55 -29.92 18.56 -24.82
C GLU A 55 -30.83 17.45 -24.31
N SER A 56 -30.33 16.21 -24.36
CA SER A 56 -31.11 15.08 -23.91
C SER A 56 -31.10 15.21 -22.40
N GLN A 57 -32.26 15.48 -21.81
CA GLN A 57 -32.34 15.60 -20.37
C GLN A 57 -31.97 14.24 -19.77
N TYR A 58 -30.80 14.19 -19.13
CA TYR A 58 -30.26 12.99 -18.50
C TYR A 58 -30.46 13.09 -16.99
N GLN A 59 -30.64 11.93 -16.37
CA GLN A 59 -30.57 11.77 -14.92
C GLN A 59 -29.30 11.02 -14.57
N ILE A 60 -28.59 11.52 -13.56
CA ILE A 60 -27.38 10.91 -13.04
C ILE A 60 -27.66 10.41 -11.62
N VAL A 61 -27.38 9.14 -11.37
CA VAL A 61 -27.47 8.51 -10.05
C VAL A 61 -26.08 8.10 -9.61
N GLU A 62 -25.56 8.75 -8.58
CA GLU A 62 -24.23 8.48 -8.02
C GLU A 62 -24.32 7.82 -6.64
N GLY A 63 -23.32 6.98 -6.34
CA GLY A 63 -23.19 6.35 -5.04
C GLY A 63 -21.85 5.69 -4.82
N VAL A 64 -21.65 5.24 -3.58
CA VAL A 64 -20.45 4.52 -3.13
C VAL A 64 -20.88 3.29 -2.35
N ILE A 65 -20.19 2.17 -2.58
CA ILE A 65 -20.43 0.93 -1.84
C ILE A 65 -19.86 1.10 -0.43
N LYS A 66 -20.75 1.18 0.56
CA LYS A 66 -20.38 1.29 1.98
C LYS A 66 -19.87 -0.04 2.53
N PRO A 67 -19.08 -0.04 3.61
CA PRO A 67 -18.67 -1.28 4.29
C PRO A 67 -19.87 -2.18 4.60
N LYS A 68 -19.74 -3.47 4.32
CA LYS A 68 -20.78 -4.52 4.53
C LYS A 68 -22.04 -4.40 3.66
N THR A 69 -22.08 -3.49 2.69
CA THR A 69 -23.16 -3.41 1.70
C THR A 69 -22.70 -3.97 0.36
N SER A 70 -23.65 -4.45 -0.46
CA SER A 70 -23.37 -4.90 -1.82
C SER A 70 -23.66 -3.80 -2.85
N LEU A 71 -23.07 -3.89 -4.04
CA LEU A 71 -23.42 -3.01 -5.17
C LEU A 71 -24.93 -3.05 -5.46
N TYR A 72 -25.51 -4.25 -5.42
CA TYR A 72 -26.94 -4.46 -5.61
C TYR A 72 -27.77 -3.66 -4.60
N GLN A 73 -27.43 -3.78 -3.32
CA GLN A 73 -28.14 -3.07 -2.25
C GLN A 73 -27.99 -1.56 -2.40
N SER A 74 -26.78 -1.07 -2.70
CA SER A 74 -26.52 0.36 -2.87
C SER A 74 -27.32 0.96 -4.03
N LEU A 75 -27.40 0.26 -5.17
CA LEU A 75 -28.21 0.70 -6.31
C LEU A 75 -29.71 0.68 -5.99
N ARG A 76 -30.17 -0.36 -5.28
CA ARG A 76 -31.57 -0.46 -4.84
C ARG A 76 -31.97 0.67 -3.90
N GLU A 77 -31.11 1.03 -2.94
CA GLU A 77 -31.33 2.17 -2.03
C GLU A 77 -31.43 3.51 -2.77
N LYS A 78 -30.89 3.59 -3.98
CA LYS A 78 -31.01 4.74 -4.89
C LYS A 78 -32.21 4.64 -5.85
N ASN A 79 -33.13 3.71 -5.60
CA ASN A 79 -34.31 3.44 -6.43
C ASN A 79 -33.99 3.05 -7.88
N VAL A 80 -32.82 2.45 -8.12
CA VAL A 80 -32.48 1.92 -9.45
C VAL A 80 -33.36 0.69 -9.73
N PRO A 81 -34.02 0.60 -10.89
CA PRO A 81 -34.84 -0.55 -11.28
C PRO A 81 -34.07 -1.87 -11.21
N HIS A 82 -34.71 -2.91 -10.67
CA HIS A 82 -34.13 -4.24 -10.50
C HIS A 82 -33.54 -4.81 -11.80
N SER A 83 -34.24 -4.61 -12.93
CA SER A 83 -33.78 -5.06 -14.25
C SER A 83 -32.43 -4.47 -14.66
N TRP A 84 -32.15 -3.20 -14.32
CA TRP A 84 -30.85 -2.59 -14.63
C TRP A 84 -29.77 -3.06 -13.67
N ILE A 85 -30.11 -3.25 -12.39
CA ILE A 85 -29.17 -3.79 -11.42
C ILE A 85 -28.72 -5.20 -11.87
N ASP A 86 -29.63 -6.03 -12.34
CA ASP A 86 -29.32 -7.37 -12.84
C ASP A 86 -28.41 -7.32 -14.08
N ILE A 87 -28.64 -6.39 -15.01
CA ILE A 87 -27.75 -6.14 -16.15
C ILE A 87 -26.36 -5.72 -15.67
N ILE A 88 -26.27 -4.74 -14.76
CA ILE A 88 -25.00 -4.22 -14.24
C ILE A 88 -24.21 -5.34 -13.55
N VAL A 89 -24.85 -6.07 -12.62
CA VAL A 89 -24.19 -7.13 -11.86
C VAL A 89 -23.78 -8.28 -12.77
N SER A 90 -24.64 -8.71 -13.70
CA SER A 90 -24.31 -9.80 -14.63
C SER A 90 -23.14 -9.45 -15.55
N LYS A 91 -23.10 -8.22 -16.07
CA LYS A 91 -22.06 -7.74 -16.98
C LYS A 91 -20.73 -7.52 -16.26
N LEU A 92 -20.72 -7.12 -14.99
CA LEU A 92 -19.50 -6.95 -14.21
C LEU A 92 -18.96 -8.25 -13.59
N LYS A 93 -19.81 -9.27 -13.39
CA LYS A 93 -19.44 -10.54 -12.75
C LYS A 93 -18.22 -11.25 -13.36
N PRO A 94 -17.96 -11.23 -14.69
CA PRO A 94 -16.76 -11.81 -15.26
C PRO A 94 -15.47 -11.10 -14.84
N PHE A 95 -15.55 -9.82 -14.46
CA PHE A 95 -14.40 -8.98 -14.14
C PHE A 95 -14.23 -8.74 -12.64
N LEU A 96 -15.28 -8.91 -11.86
CA LEU A 96 -15.33 -8.58 -10.44
C LEU A 96 -15.76 -9.77 -9.59
N ASN A 97 -14.98 -10.07 -8.55
CA ASN A 97 -15.42 -10.92 -7.45
C ASN A 97 -16.16 -10.08 -6.41
N PHE A 98 -17.49 -10.03 -6.49
CA PHE A 98 -18.34 -9.26 -5.57
C PHE A 98 -18.22 -9.68 -4.10
N ARG A 99 -17.75 -10.90 -3.79
CA ARG A 99 -17.53 -11.33 -2.39
C ARG A 99 -16.30 -10.68 -1.76
N GLU A 100 -15.35 -10.30 -2.58
CA GLU A 100 -14.08 -9.66 -2.19
C GLU A 100 -14.13 -8.14 -2.35
N LEU A 101 -15.19 -7.61 -2.96
CA LEU A 101 -15.39 -6.18 -3.11
C LEU A 101 -15.57 -5.55 -1.70
N ARG A 102 -14.75 -4.53 -1.41
CA ARG A 102 -14.74 -3.82 -0.11
C ARG A 102 -15.09 -2.33 -0.25
N GLY A 103 -15.48 -1.90 -1.44
CA GLY A 103 -15.81 -0.52 -1.78
C GLY A 103 -15.92 -0.32 -3.28
N GLY A 104 -16.01 0.94 -3.70
CA GLY A 104 -16.10 1.37 -5.09
C GLY A 104 -17.16 2.45 -5.28
N ALA A 105 -16.92 3.37 -6.20
CA ALA A 105 -17.87 4.41 -6.57
C ALA A 105 -18.57 4.03 -7.87
N TYR A 106 -19.81 4.48 -8.04
CA TYR A 106 -20.53 4.30 -9.28
C TYR A 106 -21.30 5.54 -9.70
N ARG A 107 -21.48 5.64 -11.01
CA ARG A 107 -22.36 6.59 -11.66
C ARG A 107 -23.22 5.86 -12.68
N LEU A 108 -24.52 6.00 -12.57
CA LEU A 108 -25.50 5.52 -13.54
C LEU A 108 -26.09 6.73 -14.27
N ILE A 109 -26.09 6.69 -15.60
CA ILE A 109 -26.66 7.71 -16.46
C ILE A 109 -27.85 7.11 -17.19
N THR A 110 -28.99 7.81 -17.11
CA THR A 110 -30.24 7.42 -17.74
C THR A 110 -30.86 8.58 -18.47
N THR A 111 -31.78 8.31 -19.40
CA THR A 111 -32.69 9.34 -19.91
C THR A 111 -33.72 9.67 -18.82
N LEU A 112 -34.35 10.87 -18.87
CA LEU A 112 -35.52 11.16 -18.02
C LEU A 112 -36.71 10.22 -18.28
N LYS A 113 -36.77 9.59 -19.45
CA LYS A 113 -37.77 8.58 -19.79
C LYS A 113 -37.49 7.22 -19.16
N GLY A 114 -36.35 7.09 -18.46
CA GLY A 114 -35.94 5.86 -17.79
C GLY A 114 -35.32 4.86 -18.75
N ASP A 115 -34.44 5.29 -19.66
CA ASP A 115 -33.58 4.37 -20.42
C ASP A 115 -32.19 4.33 -19.81
N PHE A 116 -31.65 3.13 -19.59
CA PHE A 116 -30.28 2.93 -19.13
C PHE A 116 -29.29 3.16 -20.27
N LEU A 117 -28.43 4.17 -20.13
CA LEU A 117 -27.45 4.57 -21.15
C LEU A 117 -26.06 4.08 -20.82
N GLU A 118 -25.58 4.44 -19.62
CA GLU A 118 -24.20 4.22 -19.22
C GLU A 118 -24.09 3.95 -17.72
N PHE A 119 -23.25 2.99 -17.33
CA PHE A 119 -22.88 2.76 -15.95
C PHE A 119 -21.37 2.74 -15.81
N ILE A 120 -20.84 3.61 -14.96
CA ILE A 120 -19.42 3.68 -14.63
C ILE A 120 -19.24 3.13 -13.22
N PHE A 121 -18.34 2.17 -13.05
CA PHE A 121 -17.94 1.63 -11.76
C PHE A 121 -16.43 1.81 -11.55
N GLU A 122 -16.07 2.72 -10.66
CA GLU A 122 -14.69 2.93 -10.23
C GLU A 122 -14.41 2.02 -9.03
N LYS A 123 -13.84 0.84 -9.29
CA LYS A 123 -13.45 -0.12 -8.25
C LYS A 123 -12.26 0.42 -7.45
N SER A 124 -11.32 1.04 -8.15
CA SER A 124 -10.14 1.70 -7.57
C SER A 124 -9.70 2.82 -8.52
N PRO A 125 -8.82 3.73 -8.06
CA PRO A 125 -8.17 4.72 -8.90
C PRO A 125 -7.60 4.23 -10.25
N LYS A 126 -7.25 2.95 -10.34
CA LYS A 126 -6.62 2.31 -11.50
C LYS A 126 -7.57 1.43 -12.30
N GLU A 127 -8.73 1.08 -11.74
CA GLU A 127 -9.65 0.10 -12.32
C GLU A 127 -11.05 0.71 -12.42
N ILE A 128 -11.40 1.14 -13.63
CA ILE A 128 -12.72 1.63 -13.97
C ILE A 128 -13.38 0.65 -14.93
N PHE A 129 -14.65 0.34 -14.70
CA PHE A 129 -15.48 -0.49 -15.58
C PHE A 129 -16.62 0.36 -16.10
N LYS A 130 -16.75 0.45 -17.41
CA LYS A 130 -17.80 1.22 -18.05
C LYS A 130 -18.71 0.30 -18.84
N ILE A 131 -20.00 0.37 -18.57
CA ILE A 131 -21.05 -0.36 -19.27
C ILE A 131 -21.78 0.63 -20.17
N GLU A 132 -21.79 0.39 -21.47
CA GLU A 132 -22.50 1.22 -22.45
C GLU A 132 -23.43 0.35 -23.28
N LYS A 133 -24.54 0.92 -23.74
CA LYS A 133 -25.40 0.30 -24.75
C LYS A 133 -24.84 0.57 -26.16
N ARG A 134 -24.44 -0.48 -26.88
CA ARG A 134 -24.05 -0.41 -28.30
C ARG A 134 -24.86 -1.42 -29.10
N GLU A 135 -25.46 -0.95 -30.20
CA GLU A 135 -26.27 -1.79 -31.11
C GLU A 135 -27.38 -2.60 -30.40
N GLY A 136 -27.93 -2.07 -29.30
CA GLY A 136 -28.99 -2.71 -28.53
C GLY A 136 -28.49 -3.61 -27.39
N GLU A 137 -27.20 -3.92 -27.32
CA GLU A 137 -26.61 -4.73 -26.25
C GLU A 137 -25.77 -3.89 -25.28
N TYR A 138 -25.72 -4.29 -24.01
CA TYR A 138 -24.82 -3.70 -23.02
C TYR A 138 -23.46 -4.39 -23.07
N ILE A 139 -22.41 -3.62 -23.32
CA ILE A 139 -21.02 -4.10 -23.34
C ILE A 139 -20.24 -3.52 -22.16
N VAL A 140 -19.23 -4.25 -21.67
CA VAL A 140 -18.33 -3.74 -20.62
C VAL A 140 -16.97 -3.44 -21.21
N GLN A 141 -16.46 -2.26 -20.89
CA GLN A 141 -15.10 -1.85 -21.15
C GLN A 141 -14.37 -1.70 -19.82
N LYS A 142 -13.24 -2.40 -19.69
CA LYS A 142 -12.31 -2.18 -18.59
C LYS A 142 -11.34 -1.10 -19.02
N GLU A 143 -11.28 -0.02 -18.27
CA GLU A 143 -10.33 1.05 -18.44
C GLU A 143 -9.25 0.94 -17.37
N GLU A 144 -8.01 0.76 -17.82
CA GLU A 144 -6.84 0.83 -16.95
C GLU A 144 -6.34 2.27 -16.93
N VAL A 145 -6.55 2.93 -15.80
CA VAL A 145 -6.17 4.32 -15.65
C VAL A 145 -4.68 4.40 -15.29
N LEU A 146 -3.92 5.03 -16.16
CA LEU A 146 -2.51 5.34 -15.90
C LEU A 146 -2.42 6.46 -14.86
N LEU A 147 -1.93 6.13 -13.67
CA LEU A 147 -1.62 7.11 -12.65
C LEU A 147 -0.19 7.61 -12.84
N HIS A 148 -0.01 8.93 -12.83
CA HIS A 148 1.32 9.52 -12.77
C HIS A 148 1.90 9.29 -11.38
N ARG A 149 3.14 8.81 -11.30
CA ARG A 149 3.83 8.49 -10.04
C ARG A 149 4.92 9.52 -9.82
N GLU A 150 4.88 10.18 -8.68
CA GLU A 150 5.91 11.11 -8.25
C GLU A 150 6.51 10.64 -6.94
N LEU A 151 7.83 10.69 -6.83
CA LEU A 151 8.51 10.50 -5.56
C LEU A 151 8.69 11.86 -4.91
N VAL A 152 8.17 12.02 -3.69
CA VAL A 152 8.11 13.30 -2.98
C VAL A 152 8.80 13.17 -1.62
N ARG A 153 9.61 14.17 -1.28
CA ARG A 153 10.13 14.33 0.08
C ARG A 153 9.09 15.06 0.92
N VAL A 154 8.69 14.44 2.02
CA VAL A 154 7.84 15.05 3.05
C VAL A 154 8.69 15.21 4.30
N SER A 155 8.62 16.36 4.97
CA SER A 155 9.34 16.57 6.22
C SER A 155 8.58 17.50 7.13
N GLY A 156 8.81 17.37 8.43
CA GLY A 156 8.16 18.21 9.42
C GLY A 156 8.80 18.12 10.80
N GLU A 157 8.41 19.07 11.64
CA GLU A 157 8.76 19.12 13.06
C GLU A 157 7.51 18.85 13.89
N ILE A 158 7.65 17.98 14.88
CA ILE A 158 6.58 17.55 15.76
C ILE A 158 6.54 18.51 16.95
N ARG A 159 5.41 19.21 17.11
CA ARG A 159 5.16 20.10 18.24
C ARG A 159 4.19 19.50 19.25
N SER A 160 3.08 18.96 18.75
CA SER A 160 2.01 18.38 19.57
C SER A 160 1.82 16.88 19.32
N SER A 161 1.70 16.49 18.05
CA SER A 161 1.54 15.09 17.65
C SER A 161 2.05 14.87 16.24
N LEU A 162 2.34 13.62 15.90
CA LEU A 162 2.74 13.24 14.55
C LEU A 162 1.65 13.56 13.51
N TYR A 163 0.37 13.37 13.85
CA TYR A 163 -0.76 13.66 12.95
C TYR A 163 -0.84 15.15 12.61
N GLU A 164 -0.76 16.03 13.60
CA GLU A 164 -0.76 17.47 13.37
C GLU A 164 0.45 17.91 12.54
N ALA A 165 1.62 17.33 12.77
CA ALA A 165 2.82 17.65 12.01
C ALA A 165 2.73 17.19 10.54
N MET A 166 2.19 16.00 10.28
CA MET A 166 1.95 15.49 8.91
C MET A 166 0.89 16.30 8.19
N LYS A 167 -0.22 16.62 8.86
CA LYS A 167 -1.28 17.48 8.33
C LYS A 167 -0.75 18.88 8.02
N GLY A 168 0.09 19.44 8.90
CA GLY A 168 0.79 20.70 8.68
C GLY A 168 1.75 20.68 7.48
N ALA A 169 2.29 19.51 7.14
CA ALA A 169 3.06 19.27 5.92
C ALA A 169 2.19 19.03 4.67
N GLY A 170 0.86 19.11 4.79
CA GLY A 170 -0.09 18.90 3.70
C GLY A 170 -0.42 17.44 3.40
N GLU A 171 -0.16 16.52 4.33
CA GLU A 171 -0.37 15.09 4.14
C GLU A 171 -1.61 14.54 4.85
N GLU A 172 -2.16 13.44 4.34
CA GLU A 172 -3.34 12.79 4.92
C GLU A 172 -2.97 11.76 6.01
N ASP A 173 -3.91 11.47 6.90
CA ASP A 173 -3.76 10.56 8.04
C ASP A 173 -3.29 9.15 7.64
N ILE A 174 -3.60 8.69 6.43
CA ILE A 174 -3.20 7.36 5.95
C ILE A 174 -1.67 7.24 5.78
N LEU A 175 -0.99 8.33 5.39
CA LEU A 175 0.46 8.36 5.34
C LEU A 175 1.05 8.35 6.75
N THR A 176 0.44 9.10 7.67
CA THR A 176 0.80 9.12 9.09
C THR A 176 0.74 7.72 9.70
N LEU A 177 -0.36 7.00 9.47
CA LEU A 177 -0.54 5.62 9.92
C LEU A 177 0.51 4.67 9.34
N SER A 178 0.81 4.81 8.05
CA SER A 178 1.82 4.00 7.36
C SER A 178 3.21 4.23 7.94
N PHE A 179 3.59 5.49 8.17
CA PHE A 179 4.85 5.84 8.80
C PHE A 179 4.94 5.30 10.24
N ALA A 180 3.89 5.52 11.03
CA ALA A 180 3.83 5.05 12.40
C ALA A 180 3.93 3.52 12.50
N ASP A 181 3.28 2.77 11.60
CA ASP A 181 3.35 1.31 11.58
C ASP A 181 4.76 0.77 11.31
N ILE A 182 5.51 1.43 10.42
CA ILE A 182 6.89 1.01 10.11
C ILE A 182 7.80 1.19 11.33
N LEU A 183 7.61 2.29 12.07
CA LEU A 183 8.42 2.64 13.24
C LEU A 183 7.84 2.20 14.58
N ALA A 184 6.68 1.55 14.61
CA ALA A 184 5.94 1.18 15.83
C ALA A 184 6.77 0.36 16.85
N TRP A 185 7.88 -0.22 16.41
CA TRP A 185 8.79 -1.02 17.23
C TRP A 185 10.01 -0.29 17.75
N GLU A 186 10.36 0.81 17.09
CA GLU A 186 11.46 1.68 17.46
C GLU A 186 10.94 2.83 18.33
N ILE A 187 9.69 3.25 18.12
CA ILE A 187 9.09 4.44 18.74
C ILE A 187 7.64 4.14 19.13
N ASP A 188 7.28 4.45 20.37
CA ASP A 188 5.88 4.64 20.74
C ASP A 188 5.52 6.13 20.52
N PHE A 189 4.84 6.44 19.41
CA PHE A 189 4.49 7.82 19.08
C PHE A 189 3.51 8.48 20.08
N TYR A 190 2.96 7.77 21.07
CA TYR A 190 2.16 8.40 22.13
C TYR A 190 2.98 8.72 23.38
N GLN A 191 4.06 7.98 23.65
CA GLN A 191 4.85 8.09 24.88
C GLN A 191 6.23 8.71 24.65
N ASP A 192 6.83 8.47 23.48
CA ASP A 192 8.21 8.85 23.18
C ASP A 192 8.32 10.19 22.44
N LEU A 193 7.20 10.75 21.95
CA LEU A 193 7.19 12.02 21.22
C LEU A 193 7.53 13.19 22.13
N ARG A 194 8.41 14.05 21.64
CA ARG A 194 8.76 15.33 22.26
C ARG A 194 8.56 16.45 21.26
N GLU A 195 8.26 17.63 21.80
CA GLU A 195 8.31 18.85 21.02
C GLU A 195 9.73 19.05 20.47
N GLY A 196 9.83 19.32 19.17
CA GLY A 196 11.10 19.50 18.46
C GLY A 196 11.62 18.25 17.74
N ASP A 197 10.99 17.08 17.92
CA ASP A 197 11.31 15.90 17.12
C ASP A 197 11.07 16.19 15.62
N ARG A 198 11.86 15.59 14.74
CA ARG A 198 11.77 15.80 13.28
C ARG A 198 11.55 14.48 12.56
N PHE A 199 10.84 14.54 11.45
CA PHE A 199 10.70 13.41 10.54
C PHE A 199 10.97 13.82 9.10
N GLN A 200 11.40 12.85 8.30
CA GLN A 200 11.52 12.96 6.85
C GLN A 200 11.07 11.66 6.20
N LEU A 201 10.30 11.73 5.12
CA LEU A 201 9.84 10.60 4.32
C LEU A 201 10.18 10.85 2.86
N VAL A 202 10.53 9.79 2.16
CA VAL A 202 10.54 9.74 0.69
C VAL A 202 9.39 8.82 0.31
N VAL A 203 8.29 9.39 -0.18
CA VAL A 203 7.05 8.67 -0.42
C VAL A 203 6.62 8.79 -1.86
N GLU A 204 6.09 7.70 -2.41
CA GLU A 204 5.43 7.74 -3.71
C GLU A 204 4.02 8.33 -3.58
N LYS A 205 3.68 9.30 -4.43
CA LYS A 205 2.33 9.84 -4.58
C LYS A 205 1.83 9.54 -5.98
N LEU A 206 0.57 9.09 -6.08
CA LEU A 206 -0.07 8.78 -7.34
C LEU A 206 -1.13 9.83 -7.66
N TYR A 207 -1.04 10.37 -8.87
CA TYR A 207 -1.91 11.43 -9.38
C TYR A 207 -2.69 10.98 -10.60
N ARG A 208 -3.89 11.52 -10.76
CA ARG A 208 -4.73 11.43 -11.96
C ARG A 208 -5.14 12.85 -12.34
N GLU A 209 -4.80 13.27 -13.56
CA GLU A 209 -5.14 14.62 -14.06
C GLU A 209 -4.70 15.74 -13.10
N GLY A 210 -3.50 15.60 -12.52
CA GLY A 210 -2.93 16.56 -11.56
C GLY A 210 -3.54 16.52 -10.16
N LYS A 211 -4.57 15.70 -9.91
CA LYS A 211 -5.17 15.52 -8.58
C LYS A 211 -4.53 14.34 -7.86
N PHE A 212 -4.17 14.54 -6.60
CA PHE A 212 -3.69 13.47 -5.74
C PHE A 212 -4.79 12.41 -5.59
N VAL A 213 -4.40 11.14 -5.67
CA VAL A 213 -5.34 10.03 -5.60
C VAL A 213 -5.03 9.09 -4.45
N GLN A 214 -3.78 8.69 -4.28
CA GLN A 214 -3.35 7.83 -3.18
C GLN A 214 -1.84 7.85 -3.01
N TYR A 215 -1.37 7.42 -1.84
CA TYR A 215 0.03 7.14 -1.60
C TYR A 215 0.41 5.75 -2.15
N GLY A 216 1.61 5.65 -2.68
CA GLY A 216 2.33 4.42 -2.86
C GLY A 216 3.16 4.09 -1.62
N PRO A 217 4.20 3.27 -1.74
CA PRO A 217 5.04 2.93 -0.60
C PRO A 217 5.91 4.12 -0.15
N ILE A 218 6.25 4.13 1.14
CA ILE A 218 7.34 4.95 1.67
C ILE A 218 8.64 4.24 1.27
N HIS A 219 9.48 4.88 0.47
CA HIS A 219 10.75 4.30 0.03
C HIS A 219 11.85 4.46 1.08
N ALA A 220 11.86 5.59 1.78
CA ALA A 220 12.73 5.81 2.91
C ALA A 220 12.07 6.69 3.96
N LEU A 221 12.50 6.54 5.21
CA LEU A 221 12.07 7.35 6.33
C LEU A 221 13.23 7.66 7.27
N GLU A 222 13.10 8.78 7.95
CA GLU A 222 13.94 9.21 9.05
C GLU A 222 13.03 9.78 10.15
N TYR A 223 13.29 9.37 11.39
CA TYR A 223 12.83 10.07 12.57
C TYR A 223 14.05 10.45 13.40
N GLN A 224 14.06 11.67 13.93
CA GLN A 224 15.13 12.16 14.77
C GLN A 224 14.56 12.89 15.98
N ASN A 225 15.07 12.53 17.16
CA ASN A 225 14.97 13.33 18.38
C ASN A 225 16.38 13.69 18.88
N GLU A 226 16.48 14.36 20.02
CA GLU A 226 17.76 14.80 20.60
C GLU A 226 18.78 13.67 20.81
N ASN A 227 18.29 12.46 21.13
CA ASN A 227 19.13 11.34 21.57
C ASN A 227 19.37 10.29 20.48
N ARG A 228 18.49 10.20 19.49
CA ARG A 228 18.53 9.14 18.48
C ARG A 228 18.04 9.59 17.12
N ARG A 229 18.64 8.99 16.09
CA ARG A 229 18.17 9.03 14.70
C ARG A 229 17.86 7.60 14.26
N ILE A 230 16.66 7.40 13.71
CA ILE A 230 16.19 6.12 13.21
C ILE A 230 15.90 6.28 11.72
N ARG A 231 16.48 5.40 10.90
CA ARG A 231 16.27 5.39 9.45
C ARG A 231 15.75 4.04 8.99
N GLY A 232 14.90 4.07 7.97
CA GLY A 232 14.30 2.90 7.36
C GLY A 232 14.25 3.02 5.85
N PHE A 233 14.51 1.90 5.16
CA PHE A 233 14.53 1.82 3.71
C PHE A 233 13.71 0.63 3.26
N LEU A 234 12.82 0.87 2.30
CA LEU A 234 12.03 -0.18 1.67
C LEU A 234 12.92 -1.03 0.77
N TYR A 235 12.89 -2.33 1.00
CA TYR A 235 13.53 -3.29 0.13
C TYR A 235 12.65 -4.53 -0.05
N LYS A 236 12.35 -4.83 -1.32
CA LYS A 236 11.33 -5.80 -1.71
C LYS A 236 9.98 -5.39 -1.11
N ASN A 237 9.59 -5.98 0.01
CA ASN A 237 8.30 -5.74 0.67
C ASN A 237 8.43 -5.50 2.18
N SER A 238 9.61 -5.09 2.66
CA SER A 238 9.87 -4.83 4.09
C SER A 238 10.83 -3.66 4.27
N TYR A 239 10.88 -3.15 5.50
CA TYR A 239 11.74 -2.03 5.87
C TYR A 239 12.94 -2.50 6.67
N TYR A 240 14.11 -1.95 6.33
CA TYR A 240 15.38 -2.28 6.95
C TYR A 240 16.12 -1.00 7.35
N ASN A 241 16.91 -1.06 8.42
CA ASN A 241 17.78 0.02 8.81
C ASN A 241 19.01 0.12 7.88
N GLU A 242 19.89 1.08 8.14
CA GLU A 242 21.07 1.34 7.31
C GLU A 242 22.02 0.14 7.15
N GLN A 243 22.00 -0.80 8.10
CA GLN A 243 22.83 -2.02 8.11
C GLN A 243 22.11 -3.23 7.48
N GLY A 244 20.87 -3.08 7.02
CA GLY A 244 20.09 -4.17 6.45
C GLY A 244 19.40 -5.06 7.50
N LEU A 245 19.25 -4.59 8.75
CA LEU A 245 18.44 -5.24 9.79
C LEU A 245 16.99 -4.81 9.65
N ALA A 246 16.04 -5.74 9.70
CA ALA A 246 14.63 -5.38 9.56
C ALA A 246 14.16 -4.46 10.71
N LEU A 247 13.38 -3.42 10.40
CA LEU A 247 12.82 -2.51 11.41
C LEU A 247 11.64 -3.12 12.16
N ARG A 248 10.93 -4.09 11.55
CA ARG A 248 9.90 -4.86 12.26
C ARG A 248 10.56 -5.89 13.17
N LYS A 249 10.28 -5.81 14.48
CA LYS A 249 10.73 -6.82 15.45
C LYS A 249 9.95 -8.12 15.28
N PRO A 250 10.63 -9.27 15.28
CA PRO A 250 9.96 -10.55 15.05
C PRO A 250 8.97 -10.92 16.17
N PHE A 251 9.06 -10.30 17.36
CA PHE A 251 8.25 -10.63 18.55
C PHE A 251 7.67 -9.40 19.26
N LEU A 252 6.40 -9.49 19.67
CA LEU A 252 5.70 -8.59 20.60
C LEU A 252 6.20 -8.81 22.03
N LYS A 253 6.15 -7.74 22.84
CA LYS A 253 6.50 -7.79 24.27
C LYS A 253 5.51 -8.60 25.10
N ALA A 254 4.23 -8.64 24.70
CA ALA A 254 3.19 -9.35 25.43
C ALA A 254 2.15 -10.02 24.48
N PRO A 255 1.59 -11.17 24.87
CA PRO A 255 0.62 -11.94 24.08
C PRO A 255 -0.86 -11.60 24.33
N LEU A 256 -1.16 -10.63 25.19
CA LEU A 256 -2.51 -10.18 25.52
C LEU A 256 -2.51 -8.78 26.16
N ARG A 257 -3.69 -8.17 26.31
CA ARG A 257 -3.90 -7.08 27.28
C ARG A 257 -4.10 -7.72 28.65
N PHE A 258 -3.40 -7.25 29.67
CA PHE A 258 -3.40 -7.84 31.01
C PHE A 258 -3.42 -6.75 32.09
N ASP A 259 -3.91 -7.11 33.28
CA ASP A 259 -3.99 -6.17 34.41
C ASP A 259 -2.65 -6.09 35.13
N ARG A 260 -2.05 -7.25 35.42
CA ARG A 260 -0.75 -7.37 36.09
C ARG A 260 -0.08 -8.71 35.79
N ILE A 261 1.22 -8.76 36.03
CA ILE A 261 1.97 -10.02 36.10
C ILE A 261 1.74 -10.62 37.49
N SER A 262 1.00 -11.73 37.58
CA SER A 262 0.70 -12.41 38.84
C SER A 262 1.85 -13.30 39.30
N SER A 263 2.67 -13.79 38.38
CA SER A 263 3.88 -14.56 38.68
C SER A 263 4.96 -14.36 37.62
N ARG A 264 6.21 -14.28 38.07
CA ARG A 264 7.37 -14.12 37.19
C ARG A 264 8.07 -15.47 36.97
N PHE A 265 8.96 -15.50 35.99
CA PHE A 265 9.87 -16.60 35.77
C PHE A 265 10.80 -16.77 36.98
N SER A 266 10.94 -18.01 37.48
CA SER A 266 11.83 -18.33 38.60
C SER A 266 12.28 -19.78 38.54
N HIS A 267 13.54 -20.04 38.91
CA HIS A 267 14.04 -21.40 39.10
C HIS A 267 13.56 -22.04 40.43
N ALA A 268 13.11 -21.22 41.37
CA ALA A 268 12.65 -21.64 42.69
C ALA A 268 11.48 -20.76 43.15
N ARG A 269 10.24 -21.22 42.96
CA ARG A 269 9.02 -20.57 43.43
C ARG A 269 8.26 -21.52 44.35
N ARG A 270 7.66 -21.01 45.43
CA ARG A 270 6.71 -21.83 46.20
C ARG A 270 5.47 -22.11 45.36
N HIS A 271 5.17 -23.37 45.07
CA HIS A 271 4.08 -23.72 44.17
C HIS A 271 2.72 -23.46 44.84
N PRO A 272 1.82 -22.66 44.25
CA PRO A 272 0.60 -22.19 44.93
C PRO A 272 -0.43 -23.31 45.17
N ILE A 273 -0.45 -24.34 44.32
CA ILE A 273 -1.39 -25.47 44.44
C ILE A 273 -0.73 -26.67 45.14
N LEU A 274 0.34 -27.21 44.54
CA LEU A 274 1.02 -28.43 45.00
C LEU A 274 1.93 -28.25 46.23
N GLY A 275 2.19 -27.02 46.69
CA GLY A 275 3.18 -26.74 47.72
C GLY A 275 4.63 -27.04 47.30
N GLY A 276 5.57 -26.86 48.24
CA GLY A 276 7.01 -27.04 48.00
C GLY A 276 7.62 -25.98 47.07
N ILE A 277 8.94 -26.07 46.84
CA ILE A 277 9.67 -25.19 45.91
C ILE A 277 9.75 -25.88 44.55
N ARG A 278 9.25 -25.22 43.50
CA ARG A 278 9.27 -25.70 42.11
C ARG A 278 9.61 -24.56 41.15
N PRO A 279 10.29 -24.85 40.03
CA PRO A 279 10.54 -23.84 39.00
C PRO A 279 9.23 -23.41 38.33
N HIS A 280 9.17 -22.14 37.95
CA HIS A 280 8.17 -21.57 37.07
C HIS A 280 8.88 -20.99 35.84
N PHE A 281 8.86 -21.73 34.74
CA PHE A 281 9.56 -21.36 33.50
C PHE A 281 8.73 -20.49 32.55
N GLY A 282 7.87 -19.66 33.13
CA GLY A 282 6.90 -18.82 32.42
C GLY A 282 6.66 -17.50 33.11
N VAL A 283 5.72 -16.74 32.57
CA VAL A 283 5.15 -15.53 33.17
C VAL A 283 3.64 -15.70 33.17
N ASP A 284 3.05 -15.53 34.35
CA ASP A 284 1.61 -15.58 34.51
C ASP A 284 1.06 -14.16 34.37
N TYR A 285 0.27 -13.94 33.32
CA TYR A 285 -0.44 -12.68 33.09
C TYR A 285 -1.88 -12.82 33.57
N ALA A 286 -2.23 -12.14 34.66
CA ALA A 286 -3.60 -12.10 35.14
C ALA A 286 -4.44 -11.20 34.22
N ALA A 287 -5.55 -11.75 33.73
CA ALA A 287 -6.52 -11.06 32.88
C ALA A 287 -7.88 -11.75 33.02
N PRO A 288 -9.00 -11.05 32.75
CA PRO A 288 -10.33 -11.65 32.78
C PRO A 288 -10.44 -12.89 31.89
N GLU A 289 -11.21 -13.88 32.31
CA GLU A 289 -11.56 -15.03 31.47
C GLU A 289 -12.17 -14.56 30.14
N GLY A 290 -11.79 -15.21 29.05
CA GLY A 290 -12.22 -14.82 27.71
C GLY A 290 -11.40 -13.69 27.07
N THR A 291 -10.41 -13.12 27.75
CA THR A 291 -9.50 -12.13 27.15
C THR A 291 -8.78 -12.74 25.92
N PRO A 292 -8.78 -12.08 24.75
CA PRO A 292 -8.08 -12.60 23.57
C PRO A 292 -6.57 -12.74 23.79
N VAL A 293 -6.03 -13.90 23.43
CA VAL A 293 -4.60 -14.22 23.41
C VAL A 293 -4.14 -14.30 21.97
N TRP A 294 -3.09 -13.58 21.62
CA TRP A 294 -2.55 -13.51 20.27
C TRP A 294 -1.13 -14.04 20.15
N ALA A 295 -0.75 -14.43 18.94
CA ALA A 295 0.62 -14.82 18.61
C ALA A 295 1.55 -13.61 18.77
N VAL A 296 2.62 -13.75 19.56
CA VAL A 296 3.62 -12.67 19.71
C VAL A 296 4.44 -12.44 18.43
N ALA A 297 4.48 -13.42 17.53
CA ALA A 297 5.33 -13.46 16.36
C ALA A 297 4.68 -14.33 15.28
N ASP A 298 5.06 -14.12 14.03
CA ASP A 298 4.74 -15.06 12.95
C ASP A 298 5.23 -16.46 13.30
N GLY A 299 4.44 -17.48 13.01
CA GLY A 299 4.80 -18.84 13.38
C GLY A 299 3.93 -19.93 12.77
N LYS A 300 4.22 -21.16 13.17
CA LYS A 300 3.44 -22.36 12.84
C LYS A 300 2.99 -23.03 14.12
N VAL A 301 1.70 -23.36 14.22
CA VAL A 301 1.16 -24.13 15.34
C VAL A 301 1.77 -25.53 15.29
N VAL A 302 2.60 -25.87 16.28
CA VAL A 302 3.18 -27.22 16.43
C VAL A 302 2.38 -28.08 17.40
N PHE A 303 1.59 -27.46 18.27
CA PHE A 303 0.65 -28.14 19.17
C PHE A 303 -0.57 -27.26 19.44
N ALA A 304 -1.74 -27.89 19.48
CA ALA A 304 -2.99 -27.31 19.98
C ALA A 304 -3.80 -28.46 20.60
N GLY A 305 -3.91 -28.51 21.92
CA GLY A 305 -4.47 -29.65 22.63
C GLY A 305 -4.41 -29.47 24.15
N GLU A 306 -4.92 -30.43 24.90
CA GLU A 306 -4.78 -30.46 26.36
C GLU A 306 -3.47 -31.14 26.76
N ARG A 307 -2.80 -30.58 27.77
CA ARG A 307 -1.58 -31.15 28.37
C ARG A 307 -1.63 -30.99 29.87
N GLU A 308 -1.21 -32.03 30.59
CA GLU A 308 -1.14 -32.01 32.04
C GLU A 308 -0.36 -30.78 32.56
N GLY A 309 -0.84 -30.19 33.64
CA GLY A 309 -0.33 -28.93 34.17
C GLY A 309 -0.81 -27.69 33.40
N TYR A 310 -0.66 -27.66 32.08
CA TYR A 310 -1.01 -26.49 31.25
C TYR A 310 -2.50 -26.37 30.92
N GLY A 311 -3.29 -27.44 31.03
CA GLY A 311 -4.66 -27.44 30.51
C GLY A 311 -4.66 -27.30 28.98
N LYS A 312 -5.56 -26.50 28.43
CA LYS A 312 -5.57 -26.22 26.98
C LYS A 312 -4.37 -25.34 26.62
N LEU A 313 -3.58 -25.84 25.68
CA LEU A 313 -2.27 -25.30 25.34
C LEU A 313 -2.15 -25.12 23.83
N VAL A 314 -1.63 -23.97 23.42
CA VAL A 314 -1.10 -23.75 22.07
C VAL A 314 0.42 -23.59 22.15
N ILE A 315 1.14 -24.25 21.24
CA ILE A 315 2.59 -24.04 21.06
C ILE A 315 2.83 -23.59 19.63
N LEU A 316 3.51 -22.46 19.49
CA LEU A 316 3.94 -21.92 18.20
C LEU A 316 5.43 -22.11 18.02
N GLN A 317 5.83 -22.65 16.88
CA GLN A 317 7.22 -22.61 16.41
C GLN A 317 7.43 -21.37 15.58
N HIS A 318 8.48 -20.63 15.92
CA HIS A 318 8.94 -19.45 15.21
C HIS A 318 10.28 -19.76 14.52
N ARG A 319 10.81 -18.76 13.81
CA ARG A 319 12.15 -18.85 13.22
C ARG A 319 13.22 -18.91 14.31
N ASN A 320 14.45 -19.31 13.92
CA ASN A 320 15.64 -19.27 14.76
C ASN A 320 15.52 -20.07 16.08
N GLY A 321 14.81 -21.22 16.03
CA GLY A 321 14.73 -22.15 17.16
C GLY A 321 13.78 -21.72 18.28
N TYR A 322 13.08 -20.59 18.16
CA TYR A 322 12.17 -20.11 19.18
C TYR A 322 10.82 -20.85 19.18
N GLN A 323 10.31 -21.18 20.36
CA GLN A 323 8.91 -21.58 20.55
C GLN A 323 8.25 -20.71 21.61
N THR A 324 6.95 -20.49 21.45
CA THR A 324 6.12 -19.83 22.47
C THR A 324 4.95 -20.71 22.88
N TYR A 325 4.64 -20.68 24.18
CA TYR A 325 3.63 -21.54 24.82
C TYR A 325 2.56 -20.64 25.43
N TYR A 326 1.30 -21.04 25.25
CA TYR A 326 0.13 -20.31 25.70
C TYR A 326 -0.79 -21.28 26.45
N GLY A 327 -0.61 -21.38 27.76
CA GLY A 327 -1.31 -22.32 28.64
C GLY A 327 -2.59 -21.75 29.27
N HIS A 328 -3.31 -22.62 29.98
CA HIS A 328 -4.52 -22.33 30.74
C HIS A 328 -5.67 -21.74 29.91
N LEU A 329 -5.66 -21.95 28.60
CA LEU A 329 -6.66 -21.35 27.71
C LEU A 329 -8.08 -21.86 28.03
N LEU A 330 -9.08 -21.01 27.89
CA LEU A 330 -10.49 -21.39 27.92
C LEU A 330 -10.87 -22.16 26.66
N ARG A 331 -10.48 -21.63 25.50
CA ARG A 331 -10.73 -22.19 24.17
C ARG A 331 -9.69 -21.70 23.16
N TYR A 332 -9.56 -22.42 22.05
CA TYR A 332 -8.68 -22.04 20.94
C TYR A 332 -9.30 -20.92 20.09
N GLY A 333 -8.43 -20.16 19.43
CA GLY A 333 -8.83 -19.17 18.43
C GLY A 333 -9.41 -19.82 17.16
N PRO A 334 -10.11 -19.05 16.31
CA PRO A 334 -10.73 -19.58 15.09
C PRO A 334 -9.74 -20.32 14.18
N GLY A 335 -10.04 -21.59 13.90
CA GLY A 335 -9.24 -22.45 13.01
C GLY A 335 -7.86 -22.84 13.54
N ILE A 336 -7.54 -22.55 14.80
CA ILE A 336 -6.26 -22.91 15.41
C ILE A 336 -6.17 -24.42 15.58
N ARG A 337 -5.22 -25.02 14.88
CA ARG A 337 -4.91 -26.46 14.91
C ARG A 337 -3.47 -26.69 14.49
N LYS A 338 -2.89 -27.83 14.87
CA LYS A 338 -1.54 -28.23 14.46
C LYS A 338 -1.37 -28.09 12.95
N GLY A 339 -0.27 -27.46 12.53
CA GLY A 339 0.06 -27.22 11.13
C GLY A 339 -0.32 -25.84 10.59
N LYS A 340 -1.28 -25.13 11.22
CA LYS A 340 -1.70 -23.79 10.80
C LYS A 340 -0.55 -22.78 10.93
N ARG A 341 -0.35 -21.95 9.91
CA ARG A 341 0.49 -20.75 10.00
C ARG A 341 -0.33 -19.63 10.64
N VAL A 342 0.31 -18.88 11.53
CA VAL A 342 -0.30 -17.73 12.20
C VAL A 342 0.57 -16.50 12.00
N SER A 343 -0.06 -15.36 11.83
CA SER A 343 0.61 -14.07 11.80
C SER A 343 0.71 -13.49 13.21
N GLN A 344 1.71 -12.63 13.43
CA GLN A 344 1.77 -11.80 14.64
C GLN A 344 0.44 -11.05 14.87
N LYS A 345 0.01 -10.93 16.12
CA LYS A 345 -1.31 -10.44 16.57
C LYS A 345 -2.53 -11.27 16.16
N GLU A 346 -2.39 -12.36 15.43
CA GLU A 346 -3.51 -13.27 15.19
C GLU A 346 -3.99 -13.90 16.50
N ILE A 347 -5.30 -13.88 16.76
CA ILE A 347 -5.89 -14.49 17.96
C ILE A 347 -5.76 -16.00 17.87
N ILE A 348 -5.04 -16.57 18.84
CA ILE A 348 -4.75 -18.00 18.93
C ILE A 348 -5.53 -18.72 20.03
N GLY A 349 -6.12 -17.96 20.95
CA GLY A 349 -6.87 -18.49 22.08
C GLY A 349 -7.49 -17.40 22.92
N TYR A 350 -8.08 -17.81 24.03
CA TYR A 350 -8.68 -16.91 25.01
C TYR A 350 -8.28 -17.36 26.41
N VAL A 351 -7.99 -16.40 27.29
CA VAL A 351 -7.62 -16.63 28.69
C VAL A 351 -8.69 -17.48 29.38
N GLY A 352 -8.25 -18.42 30.21
CA GLY A 352 -9.12 -19.25 31.05
C GLY A 352 -8.40 -19.69 32.31
N SER A 353 -8.88 -20.79 32.88
CA SER A 353 -8.35 -21.40 34.11
C SER A 353 -8.22 -22.92 33.99
N THR A 354 -7.95 -23.45 32.79
CA THR A 354 -7.86 -24.90 32.58
C THR A 354 -6.54 -25.48 33.09
N GLY A 355 -6.51 -26.74 33.52
CA GLY A 355 -5.30 -27.38 34.06
C GLY A 355 -4.99 -26.93 35.50
N LEU A 356 -3.70 -26.80 35.84
CA LEU A 356 -3.28 -26.39 37.19
C LEU A 356 -3.26 -24.86 37.33
N ALA A 357 -4.44 -24.26 37.36
CA ALA A 357 -4.62 -22.82 37.53
C ALA A 357 -5.45 -22.51 38.79
N THR A 358 -5.09 -21.46 39.53
CA THR A 358 -5.84 -20.98 40.71
C THR A 358 -6.92 -19.95 40.36
N GLY A 359 -6.91 -19.44 39.13
CA GLY A 359 -7.87 -18.49 38.60
C GLY A 359 -7.48 -18.03 37.19
N PRO A 360 -8.25 -17.12 36.57
CA PRO A 360 -8.03 -16.72 35.17
C PRO A 360 -6.67 -16.03 34.96
N HIS A 361 -5.82 -16.65 34.14
CA HIS A 361 -4.55 -16.09 33.69
C HIS A 361 -4.02 -16.82 32.46
N LEU A 362 -3.02 -16.22 31.81
CA LEU A 362 -2.23 -16.89 30.78
C LEU A 362 -0.86 -17.27 31.36
N ASP A 363 -0.51 -18.55 31.35
CA ASP A 363 0.88 -19.01 31.49
C ASP A 363 1.56 -18.88 30.11
N TYR A 364 2.42 -17.87 30.00
CA TYR A 364 3.19 -17.60 28.80
C TYR A 364 4.65 -18.01 28.98
N ARG A 365 5.15 -18.83 28.06
CA ARG A 365 6.56 -19.27 28.06
C ARG A 365 7.22 -19.04 26.72
N VAL A 366 8.52 -18.79 26.77
CA VAL A 366 9.40 -18.70 25.60
C VAL A 366 10.49 -19.74 25.77
N SER A 367 10.76 -20.52 24.73
CA SER A 367 11.95 -21.37 24.67
C SER A 367 12.77 -21.10 23.42
N LYS A 368 14.06 -21.38 23.49
CA LYS A 368 14.97 -21.38 22.35
C LYS A 368 15.77 -22.67 22.39
N ASP A 369 15.73 -23.43 21.29
CA ASP A 369 16.48 -24.69 21.15
C ASP A 369 16.25 -25.66 22.33
N GLY A 370 15.01 -25.71 22.83
CA GLY A 370 14.58 -26.58 23.92
C GLY A 370 14.75 -26.01 25.35
N GLN A 371 15.42 -24.87 25.52
CA GLN A 371 15.62 -24.26 26.84
C GLN A 371 14.64 -23.11 27.07
N PHE A 372 13.94 -23.10 28.21
CA PHE A 372 13.05 -22.00 28.58
C PHE A 372 13.83 -20.76 29.00
N LEU A 373 13.39 -19.61 28.49
CA LEU A 373 13.97 -18.31 28.75
C LEU A 373 13.00 -17.47 29.58
N ASN A 374 13.53 -16.53 30.36
CA ASN A 374 12.69 -15.55 31.06
C ASN A 374 12.07 -14.57 30.04
N PRO A 375 10.74 -14.61 29.79
CA PRO A 375 10.10 -13.75 28.80
C PRO A 375 10.25 -12.25 29.08
N LEU A 376 10.43 -11.85 30.35
CA LEU A 376 10.60 -10.45 30.75
C LEU A 376 12.01 -9.92 30.53
N LYS A 377 12.99 -10.81 30.32
CA LYS A 377 14.41 -10.46 30.13
C LYS A 377 14.93 -10.84 28.75
N VAL A 378 14.14 -11.58 27.96
CA VAL A 378 14.54 -11.98 26.62
C VAL A 378 14.62 -10.74 25.74
N VAL A 379 15.83 -10.47 25.26
CA VAL A 379 16.04 -9.54 24.15
C VAL A 379 15.87 -10.37 22.89
N PHE A 380 14.70 -10.24 22.25
CA PHE A 380 14.52 -10.86 20.95
C PHE A 380 15.53 -10.27 19.98
N PRO A 381 16.12 -11.10 19.09
CA PRO A 381 17.11 -10.62 18.15
C PRO A 381 16.53 -9.45 17.33
N PRO A 382 17.40 -8.50 16.91
CA PRO A 382 16.99 -7.44 15.98
C PRO A 382 16.32 -8.07 14.75
N GLY A 383 15.53 -7.27 14.03
CA GLY A 383 14.83 -7.76 12.85
C GLY A 383 15.79 -8.50 11.91
N ILE A 384 15.27 -9.57 11.29
CA ILE A 384 16.08 -10.54 10.55
C ILE A 384 16.94 -9.79 9.52
N PRO A 385 18.28 -9.93 9.57
CA PRO A 385 19.15 -9.29 8.59
C PRO A 385 18.83 -9.79 7.19
N LEU A 386 19.06 -8.94 6.20
CA LEU A 386 19.15 -9.39 4.81
C LEU A 386 20.25 -10.44 4.66
N ARG A 387 20.04 -11.38 3.73
CA ARG A 387 21.09 -12.34 3.38
C ARG A 387 22.26 -11.59 2.75
N LYS A 388 23.48 -12.13 2.88
CA LYS A 388 24.70 -11.43 2.41
C LYS A 388 24.63 -11.09 0.92
N GLU A 389 24.00 -11.94 0.13
CA GLU A 389 23.84 -11.76 -1.31
C GLU A 389 22.88 -10.61 -1.66
N GLU A 390 22.01 -10.22 -0.74
CA GLU A 390 21.01 -9.16 -0.92
C GLU A 390 21.54 -7.78 -0.48
N LEU A 391 22.62 -7.74 0.31
CA LEU A 391 23.15 -6.49 0.88
C LEU A 391 23.66 -5.53 -0.18
N GLY A 392 24.26 -6.02 -1.26
CA GLY A 392 24.77 -5.16 -2.34
C GLY A 392 23.67 -4.36 -3.03
N GLU A 393 22.59 -5.03 -3.44
CA GLU A 393 21.42 -4.37 -4.05
C GLU A 393 20.73 -3.45 -3.05
N PHE A 394 20.61 -3.90 -1.79
CA PHE A 394 20.04 -3.10 -0.72
C PHE A 394 20.80 -1.80 -0.48
N PHE A 395 22.13 -1.84 -0.36
CA PHE A 395 22.94 -0.65 -0.12
C PHE A 395 22.85 0.34 -1.28
N LYS A 396 22.81 -0.15 -2.52
CA LYS A 396 22.57 0.72 -3.68
C LYS A 396 21.23 1.47 -3.56
N LYS A 397 20.13 0.75 -3.29
CA LYS A 397 18.80 1.36 -3.10
C LYS A 397 18.74 2.30 -1.90
N ARG A 398 19.39 1.94 -0.79
CA ARG A 398 19.53 2.78 0.41
C ARG A 398 20.20 4.10 0.06
N ASP A 399 21.33 4.05 -0.65
CA ASP A 399 22.15 5.22 -0.97
C ASP A 399 21.42 6.15 -1.95
N GLU A 400 20.69 5.58 -2.93
CA GLU A 400 19.78 6.34 -3.80
C GLU A 400 18.73 7.11 -3.00
N MET A 401 18.15 6.51 -1.95
CA MET A 401 17.14 7.17 -1.13
C MET A 401 17.72 8.14 -0.09
N LEU A 402 18.93 7.88 0.40
CA LEU A 402 19.62 8.80 1.32
C LEU A 402 19.87 10.17 0.68
N ALA A 403 20.13 10.20 -0.62
CA ALA A 403 20.32 11.44 -1.37
C ALA A 403 19.11 12.39 -1.32
N TRP A 404 17.90 11.88 -1.05
CA TRP A 404 16.69 12.69 -0.92
C TRP A 404 16.57 13.41 0.43
N PHE A 405 17.32 12.98 1.46
CA PHE A 405 17.33 13.63 2.77
C PHE A 405 18.34 14.77 2.89
N LEU A 406 19.26 14.88 1.92
CA LEU A 406 20.16 16.02 1.77
C LEU A 406 19.38 17.23 1.25
#